data_AF-A0A378WCU5-F1
#
_entry.id   AF-A0A378WCU5-F1
#
_cell.length_a   1.000
_cell.length_b   1.000
_cell.length_c   1.000
_cell.angle_alpha   90.00
_cell.angle_beta   90.00
_cell.angle_gamma   90.00
#
_symmetry.space_group_name_H-M   'P 1'
#
loop_
_entity.id
_entity.type
_entity.pdbx_description
1 polymer ?
#
loop_
_entity_poly.entity_id
_entity_poly.type
_entity_poly.pdbx_seq_one_letter_code
_entity_poly.pdbx_strand_id
1 'polypeptide(L)' 'MTAIPSLPSGASPGCQLDVEIPGTPRQGCVKAFGNMLRPGRPLTEAEIADRDEAVHNVYRVARLRGVL' A
#
# COMPACT_ATOMS: atom_id res chain seq x y z
N MET A 1 10.64 -17.16 -15.33
CA MET A 1 9.75 -16.01 -15.08
C MET A 1 9.55 -15.90 -13.58
N THR A 2 10.34 -15.05 -12.91
CA THR A 2 10.17 -14.79 -11.46
C THR A 2 8.97 -13.88 -11.30
N ALA A 3 7.84 -14.45 -10.89
CA ALA A 3 6.68 -13.69 -10.44
C ALA A 3 7.14 -12.80 -9.29
N ILE A 4 7.08 -11.48 -9.47
CA ILE A 4 7.15 -10.55 -8.35
C ILE A 4 5.99 -10.95 -7.45
N PRO A 5 6.20 -11.36 -6.19
CA PRO A 5 5.08 -11.60 -5.30
C PRO A 5 4.34 -10.29 -5.21
N SER A 6 3.14 -10.24 -5.81
CA SER A 6 2.19 -9.18 -5.57
C SER A 6 2.07 -9.09 -4.05
N LEU A 7 2.60 -8.01 -3.46
CA LEU A 7 2.43 -7.74 -2.04
C LEU A 7 0.93 -7.96 -1.78
N PRO A 8 0.54 -8.86 -0.87
CA PRO A 8 -0.86 -9.07 -0.58
C PRO A 8 -1.42 -7.68 -0.30
N SER A 9 -2.47 -7.31 -1.04
CA SER A 9 -3.15 -6.02 -1.00
C SER A 9 -3.72 -5.82 0.39
N GLY A 10 -2.83 -5.53 1.34
CA GLY A 10 -3.14 -5.51 2.75
C GLY A 10 -2.10 -6.05 3.72
N ALA A 11 -1.06 -5.26 3.95
CA ALA A 11 -0.06 -5.53 4.97
C ALA A 11 -0.56 -5.48 6.43
N SER A 12 -1.82 -5.12 6.68
CA SER A 12 -2.39 -5.00 8.03
C SER A 12 -3.27 -6.20 8.40
N PRO A 13 -2.97 -6.92 9.49
CA PRO A 13 -3.85 -7.95 10.04
C PRO A 13 -5.26 -7.38 10.28
N GLY A 14 -6.30 -8.12 9.89
CA GLY A 14 -7.70 -7.70 10.01
C GLY A 14 -8.26 -6.91 8.81
N CYS A 15 -7.42 -6.56 7.84
CA CYS A 15 -7.88 -5.95 6.59
C CYS A 15 -7.91 -6.99 5.47
N GLN A 16 -9.01 -7.73 5.35
CA GLN A 16 -9.15 -8.87 4.43
C GLN A 16 -10.05 -8.60 3.21
N LEU A 17 -10.36 -7.35 2.88
CA LEU A 17 -11.26 -7.01 1.77
C LEU A 17 -10.59 -6.07 0.77
N ASP A 18 -10.85 -6.29 -0.52
CA ASP A 18 -10.39 -5.39 -1.58
C ASP A 18 -10.95 -3.97 -1.41
N VAL A 19 -10.16 -2.99 -1.85
CA VAL A 19 -10.57 -1.59 -1.87
C VAL A 19 -11.55 -1.38 -3.01
N GLU A 20 -12.74 -0.88 -2.72
CA GLU A 20 -13.77 -0.57 -3.73
C GLU A 20 -13.39 0.68 -4.57
N ILE A 21 -12.63 1.61 -3.96
CA ILE A 21 -12.14 2.84 -4.61
C ILE A 21 -10.65 3.03 -4.28
N PRO A 22 -9.76 3.16 -5.28
CA PRO A 22 -8.35 3.47 -5.06
C PRO A 22 -8.15 4.71 -4.17
N GLY A 23 -7.21 4.63 -3.24
CA GLY A 23 -6.95 5.73 -2.30
C GLY A 23 -7.89 5.80 -1.09
N THR A 24 -8.95 4.97 -1.02
CA THR A 24 -9.79 4.86 0.18
C THR A 24 -9.27 3.79 1.16
N PRO A 25 -9.53 3.92 2.47
CA PRO A 25 -9.21 2.86 3.43
C PRO A 25 -10.15 1.67 3.25
N ARG A 26 -9.61 0.45 3.31
CA ARG A 26 -10.40 -0.80 3.23
C ARG A 26 -11.38 -0.89 4.41
N GLN A 27 -12.60 -1.38 4.20
CA GLN A 27 -13.63 -1.49 5.25
C GLN A 27 -13.14 -2.29 6.47
N GLY A 28 -12.40 -3.38 6.24
CA GLY A 28 -11.80 -4.17 7.32
C GLY A 28 -10.81 -3.37 8.17
N CYS A 29 -10.06 -2.45 7.54
CA CYS A 29 -9.17 -1.54 8.27
C CYS A 29 -9.99 -0.52 9.07
N VAL A 30 -11.03 0.08 8.48
CA VAL A 30 -11.91 1.02 9.19
C VAL A 30 -12.54 0.36 10.42
N LYS A 31 -12.99 -0.90 10.30
CA LYS A 31 -13.55 -1.66 11.43
C LYS A 31 -12.51 -1.98 12.50
N ALA A 32 -11.31 -2.40 12.12
CA ALA A 32 -10.27 -2.82 13.07
C ALA A 32 -9.56 -1.65 13.76
N PHE A 33 -9.31 -0.56 13.04
CA PHE A 33 -8.48 0.54 13.51
C PHE A 33 -9.26 1.85 13.73
N GLY A 34 -10.48 1.99 13.17
CA GLY A 34 -11.44 3.06 13.47
C GLY A 34 -10.79 4.43 13.69
N ASN A 35 -10.82 4.90 14.94
CA ASN A 35 -10.31 6.21 15.34
C ASN A 35 -8.78 6.37 15.26
N MET A 36 -8.03 5.28 15.16
CA MET A 36 -6.58 5.29 14.90
C MET A 36 -6.26 5.47 13.42
N LEU A 37 -7.18 5.09 12.52
CA LEU A 37 -7.07 5.49 11.13
C LEU A 37 -7.36 6.98 11.04
N ARG A 38 -6.33 7.74 10.64
CA ARG A 38 -6.50 9.12 10.18
C ARG A 38 -6.40 9.11 8.67
N PRO A 39 -7.45 8.68 7.94
CA PRO A 39 -7.40 8.70 6.49
C PRO A 39 -7.33 10.16 6.05
N GLY A 40 -6.33 10.48 5.23
CA GLY A 40 -6.33 11.73 4.48
C GLY A 40 -7.41 11.70 3.39
N ARG A 41 -7.40 12.72 2.52
CA ARG A 41 -8.21 12.64 1.29
C ARG A 41 -7.79 11.42 0.46
N PRO A 42 -8.71 10.82 -0.30
CA PRO A 42 -8.34 9.83 -1.30
C PRO A 42 -7.27 10.37 -2.24
N LEU A 43 -6.28 9.53 -2.53
CA LEU A 43 -5.27 9.84 -3.54
C LEU A 43 -5.86 9.63 -4.93
N THR A 44 -5.46 10.47 -5.88
CA THR A 44 -5.72 10.25 -7.30
C THR A 44 -4.84 9.14 -7.85
N GLU A 45 -5.18 8.59 -9.02
CA GLU A 45 -4.36 7.57 -9.69
C GLU A 45 -2.94 8.04 -9.98
N ALA A 46 -2.77 9.30 -10.37
CA ALA A 46 -1.45 9.90 -10.58
C ALA A 46 -0.63 9.93 -9.28
N GLU A 47 -1.24 10.36 -8.17
CA GLU A 47 -0.57 10.39 -6.87
C GLU A 47 -0.23 8.99 -6.34
N ILE A 48 -1.06 7.99 -6.67
CA ILE A 48 -0.76 6.58 -6.37
C ILE A 48 0.44 6.12 -7.20
N ALA A 49 0.48 6.41 -8.50
CA ALA A 49 1.59 6.05 -9.38
C ALA A 49 2.91 6.68 -8.91
N ASP A 50 2.90 7.98 -8.58
CA ASP A 50 4.08 8.71 -8.08
C ASP A 50 4.60 8.10 -6.76
N ARG A 51 3.70 7.77 -5.83
CA ARG A 51 4.04 7.11 -4.57
C ARG A 51 4.66 5.73 -4.82
N ASP A 52 4.03 4.93 -5.68
CA ASP A 52 4.47 3.57 -5.96
C ASP A 52 5.84 3.57 -6.68
N GLU A 53 6.09 4.53 -7.58
CA GLU A 53 7.42 4.76 -8.17
C GLU A 53 8.47 5.12 -7.12
N ALA A 54 8.15 6.05 -6.20
CA ALA A 54 9.06 6.43 -5.13
C ALA A 54 9.43 5.23 -4.25
N VAL A 55 8.45 4.38 -3.90
CA VAL A 55 8.67 3.15 -3.14
C VAL A 55 9.56 2.17 -3.94
N HIS A 56 9.26 1.92 -5.21
CA HIS A 56 10.10 1.07 -6.07
C HIS A 56 11.55 1.56 -6.12
N ASN A 57 11.76 2.87 -6.20
CA ASN A 57 13.08 3.47 -6.20
C ASN A 57 13.83 3.22 -4.89
N VAL A 58 13.17 3.37 -3.74
CA VAL A 58 13.76 3.08 -2.43
C VAL A 58 14.17 1.61 -2.33
N TYR A 59 13.30 0.68 -2.70
CA TYR A 59 13.60 -0.76 -2.66
C TYR A 59 14.74 -1.13 -3.63
N ARG A 60 14.75 -0.54 -4.83
CA ARG A 60 15.86 -0.71 -5.78
C ARG A 60 17.19 -0.25 -5.19
N VAL A 61 17.22 0.94 -4.59
CA VAL A 61 18.43 1.46 -3.94
C VAL A 61 18.85 0.59 -2.76
N ALA A 62 17.92 0.13 -1.93
CA ALA A 62 18.21 -0.72 -0.79
C ALA A 62 18.82 -2.07 -1.22
N ARG A 63 18.30 -2.67 -2.30
CA ARG A 63 18.86 -3.90 -2.88
C ARG A 63 20.27 -3.69 -3.43
N LEU A 64 20.52 -2.57 -4.11
CA LEU A 64 21.87 -2.21 -4.59
C LEU A 64 22.86 -1.97 -3.44
N ARG A 65 22.37 -1.54 -2.29
CA ARG A 65 23.17 -1.34 -1.07
C ARG A 65 23.33 -2.61 -0.22
N GLY A 66 22.67 -3.72 -0.59
CA GLY A 66 22.74 -4.98 0.15
C GLY A 66 22.06 -4.97 1.52
N VAL A 67 21.08 -4.08 1.74
CA VAL A 67 20.34 -3.98 3.02
C VAL A 67 18.94 -4.60 2.96
N LEU A 68 18.60 -5.23 1.84
CA LEU A 68 17.35 -5.95 1.55
C LEU A 68 17.65 -7.18 0.69
#